data_AF-A0A8S3KA39-F1
#
_entry.id   AF-A0A8S3KA39-F1
#
_cell.length_a   1.000
_cell.length_b   1.000
_cell.length_c   1.000
_cell.angle_alpha   90.00
_cell.angle_beta   90.00
_cell.angle_gamma   90.00
#
_symmetry.space_group_name_H-M   'P 1'
#
loop_
_entity.id
_entity.type
_entity.pdbx_description
1 polymer ?
#
loop_
_entity_poly.entity_id
_entity_poly.type
_entity_poly.pdbx_seq_one_letter_code
_entity_poly.pdbx_strand_id
1 'polypeptide(L)'
;MSLSCAIETCKCKSRAICHCCNKNICPDHLKEHVDLINLQMNPLADEINTLDNQLSLLNVDEVIDKRRQKLYKWRHECHATVDRFYEEKCQELQQCCVEKAGEKRKKIHQLKLKTNELMREQEATHDDICSLKATINDIKR
;
A
#
# COMPACT_ATOMS: atom_id res chain seq x y z
N MET A 1 -42.18 -57.36 27.00
CA MET A 1 -41.73 -57.89 25.70
C MET A 1 -40.24 -57.58 25.57
N SER A 2 -39.39 -58.58 25.32
CA SER A 2 -37.94 -58.34 25.17
C SER A 2 -37.64 -57.85 23.75
N LEU A 3 -37.08 -56.65 23.62
CA LEU A 3 -36.69 -56.08 22.33
C LEU A 3 -35.45 -56.82 21.78
N SER A 4 -35.42 -57.06 20.47
CA SER A 4 -34.24 -57.60 19.78
C SER A 4 -33.15 -56.54 19.66
N CYS A 5 -31.89 -56.96 19.50
CA CYS A 5 -30.82 -56.07 19.09
C CYS A 5 -31.17 -55.41 17.74
N ALA A 6 -30.82 -54.14 17.57
CA ALA A 6 -31.08 -53.36 16.36
C ALA A 6 -30.15 -53.73 15.18
N ILE A 7 -29.16 -54.59 15.42
CA ILE A 7 -28.30 -55.16 14.37
C ILE A 7 -29.02 -56.40 13.81
N GLU A 8 -29.40 -56.35 12.54
CA GLU A 8 -30.28 -57.34 11.90
C GLU A 8 -29.72 -58.77 11.94
N THR A 9 -28.40 -58.92 11.95
CA THR A 9 -27.71 -60.22 12.02
C THR A 9 -27.60 -60.77 13.46
N CYS A 10 -27.94 -59.98 14.47
CA CYS A 10 -27.79 -60.34 15.87
C CYS A 10 -29.05 -61.02 16.43
N LYS A 11 -28.91 -62.27 16.86
CA LYS A 11 -30.00 -63.04 17.50
C LYS A 11 -30.18 -62.73 18.99
N CYS A 12 -29.31 -61.92 19.58
CA CYS A 12 -29.35 -61.59 21.01
C CYS A 12 -30.45 -60.56 21.33
N LYS A 13 -31.02 -60.67 22.53
CA LYS A 13 -31.95 -59.67 23.06
C LYS A 13 -31.20 -58.41 23.44
N SER A 14 -31.79 -57.25 23.12
CA SER A 14 -31.31 -55.98 23.64
C SER A 14 -31.39 -55.96 25.16
N ARG A 15 -30.37 -55.40 25.79
CA ARG A 15 -30.34 -55.15 27.24
C ARG A 15 -30.01 -53.70 27.59
N ALA A 16 -29.69 -52.88 26.59
CA ALA A 16 -29.35 -51.48 26.74
C ALA A 16 -29.80 -50.69 25.51
N ILE A 17 -30.01 -49.39 25.69
CA ILE A 17 -30.19 -48.45 24.58
C ILE A 17 -28.87 -47.69 24.45
N CYS A 18 -28.28 -47.68 23.25
CA CYS A 18 -27.19 -46.78 22.95
C CYS A 18 -27.76 -45.37 22.78
N HIS A 19 -27.44 -44.46 23.70
CA HIS A 19 -27.93 -43.08 23.66
C HIS A 19 -27.33 -42.27 22.50
N CYS A 20 -26.13 -42.63 22.02
CA CYS A 20 -25.51 -41.97 20.87
C CYS A 20 -26.30 -42.19 19.57
N CYS A 21 -26.89 -43.38 19.41
CA CYS A 21 -27.58 -43.78 18.19
C CYS A 21 -29.10 -43.96 18.37
N ASN A 22 -29.59 -43.84 19.62
CA ASN A 22 -30.95 -44.12 20.04
C ASN A 22 -31.48 -45.50 19.59
N LYS A 23 -30.62 -46.53 19.67
CA LYS A 23 -30.92 -47.89 19.22
C LYS A 23 -30.83 -48.89 20.37
N ASN A 24 -31.68 -49.92 20.35
CA ASN A 24 -31.66 -51.05 21.26
C ASN A 24 -30.51 -52.00 20.89
N ILE A 25 -29.52 -52.20 21.75
CA ILE A 25 -28.33 -52.99 21.43
C ILE A 25 -28.06 -54.03 22.54
N CYS A 26 -27.54 -55.20 22.16
CA CYS A 26 -27.04 -56.17 23.15
C CYS A 26 -25.70 -55.71 23.74
N PRO A 27 -25.27 -56.25 24.90
CA PRO A 27 -24.03 -55.81 25.54
C PRO A 27 -22.78 -55.93 24.65
N ASP A 28 -22.68 -57.00 23.85
CA ASP A 28 -21.50 -57.26 23.00
C ASP A 28 -21.36 -56.19 21.92
N HIS A 29 -22.43 -55.90 21.19
CA HIS A 29 -22.41 -54.86 20.16
C HIS A 29 -22.36 -53.44 20.73
N LEU A 30 -22.81 -53.23 21.97
CA LEU A 30 -22.60 -51.94 22.65
C LEU A 30 -21.11 -51.74 22.96
N LYS A 31 -20.42 -52.79 23.39
CA LYS A 31 -18.96 -52.76 23.60
C LYS A 31 -18.22 -52.52 22.29
N GLU A 32 -18.54 -53.27 21.23
CA GLU A 32 -17.94 -53.07 19.90
C GLU A 32 -18.16 -51.65 19.37
N HIS A 33 -19.36 -51.10 19.59
CA HIS A 33 -19.67 -49.72 19.20
C HIS A 33 -18.81 -48.69 19.96
N VAL A 34 -18.64 -48.86 21.27
CA VAL A 34 -17.77 -48.01 22.08
C VAL A 34 -16.31 -48.17 21.65
N ASP A 35 -15.86 -49.39 21.39
CA ASP A 35 -14.51 -49.67 20.91
C ASP A 35 -14.26 -49.03 19.53
N LEU A 36 -15.23 -49.10 18.61
CA LEU A 36 -15.15 -48.47 17.30
C LEU A 36 -15.05 -46.94 17.39
N ILE A 37 -15.83 -46.31 18.27
CA ILE A 37 -15.75 -44.87 18.52
C ILE A 37 -14.39 -44.50 19.09
N ASN A 38 -13.89 -45.26 20.06
CA ASN A 38 -12.58 -45.03 20.66
C ASN A 38 -11.44 -45.20 19.64
N LEU A 39 -11.57 -46.13 18.69
CA LEU A 39 -10.60 -46.30 17.60
C LEU A 39 -10.54 -45.08 16.66
N GLN A 40 -11.62 -44.29 16.55
CA GLN A 40 -11.62 -43.05 15.75
C GLN A 40 -10.88 -41.90 16.43
N MET A 41 -10.61 -41.97 17.74
CA MET A 41 -9.96 -40.87 18.47
C MET A 41 -8.49 -40.71 18.08
N ASN A 42 -7.79 -41.80 17.79
CA ASN A 42 -6.38 -41.75 17.40
C ASN A 42 -6.18 -41.05 16.03
N PRO A 43 -6.91 -41.43 14.95
CA PRO A 43 -6.84 -40.70 13.68
C PRO A 43 -7.16 -39.21 13.80
N LEU A 44 -8.14 -38.84 14.62
CA LEU A 44 -8.48 -37.43 14.85
C LEU A 44 -7.35 -36.69 15.59
N ALA A 45 -6.72 -37.32 16.58
CA ALA A 45 -5.57 -36.74 17.25
C ALA A 45 -4.39 -36.54 16.29
N ASP A 46 -4.14 -37.51 15.41
CA ASP A 46 -3.09 -37.43 14.39
C ASP A 46 -3.36 -36.31 13.38
N GLU A 47 -4.62 -36.13 12.96
CA GLU A 47 -5.03 -35.05 12.07
C GLU A 47 -4.89 -33.67 12.74
N ILE A 48 -5.30 -33.54 14.01
CA ILE A 48 -5.11 -32.31 14.81
C ILE A 48 -3.62 -31.98 14.93
N ASN A 49 -2.78 -32.96 15.27
CA ASN A 49 -1.34 -32.76 15.38
C ASN A 49 -0.70 -32.39 14.02
N THR A 50 -1.21 -32.95 12.93
CA THR A 50 -0.77 -32.60 11.58
C THR A 50 -1.08 -31.14 11.26
N LEU A 51 -2.30 -30.68 11.57
CA LEU A 51 -2.71 -29.29 11.40
C LEU A 51 -1.89 -28.33 12.27
N ASP A 52 -1.63 -28.70 13.53
CA ASP A 52 -0.84 -27.89 14.46
C ASP A 52 0.62 -27.73 13.99
N ASN A 53 1.22 -28.82 13.49
CA ASN A 53 2.55 -28.79 12.88
C ASN A 53 2.57 -27.91 11.62
N GLN A 54 1.55 -27.99 10.76
CA GLN A 54 1.45 -27.13 9.58
C GLN A 54 1.35 -25.65 9.95
N LEU A 55 0.55 -25.32 10.97
CA LEU A 55 0.44 -23.96 11.48
C LEU A 55 1.76 -23.47 12.08
N SER A 56 2.47 -24.33 12.81
CA SER A 56 3.77 -24.03 13.39
C SER A 56 4.87 -23.78 12.34
N LEU A 57 4.74 -24.39 11.16
CA LEU A 57 5.65 -24.18 10.03
C LEU A 57 5.38 -22.87 9.28
N LEU A 58 4.23 -22.22 9.49
CA LEU A 58 3.97 -20.90 8.91
C LEU A 58 4.85 -19.86 9.59
N ASN A 59 5.91 -19.44 8.91
CA ASN A 59 6.74 -18.33 9.34
C ASN A 59 6.03 -17.00 9.09
N VAL A 60 5.10 -16.65 9.99
CA VAL A 60 4.30 -15.42 9.94
C VAL A 60 5.21 -14.20 9.91
N ASP A 61 6.30 -14.21 10.65
CA ASP A 61 7.27 -13.11 10.70
C ASP A 61 7.90 -12.86 9.32
N GLU A 62 8.29 -13.92 8.61
CA GLU A 62 8.84 -13.79 7.25
C GLU A 62 7.80 -13.20 6.27
N VAL A 63 6.53 -13.60 6.38
CA VAL A 63 5.46 -13.04 5.55
C VAL A 63 5.25 -11.55 5.85
N ILE A 64 5.21 -11.19 7.13
CA ILE A 64 5.07 -9.79 7.59
C ILE A 64 6.25 -8.97 7.11
N ASP A 65 7.49 -9.45 7.27
CA ASP A 65 8.69 -8.73 6.86
C ASP A 65 8.75 -8.49 5.36
N LYS A 66 8.39 -9.49 4.55
CA LYS A 66 8.27 -9.31 3.09
C LYS A 66 7.26 -8.23 2.72
N ARG A 67 6.16 -8.10 3.47
CA ARG A 67 5.16 -7.03 3.27
C ARG A 67 5.68 -5.67 3.73
N ARG A 68 6.36 -5.61 4.87
CA ARG A 68 7.00 -4.39 5.39
C ARG A 68 8.07 -3.85 4.43
N GLN A 69 8.89 -4.72 3.85
CA GLN A 69 9.90 -4.34 2.85
C GLN A 69 9.25 -3.68 1.62
N LYS A 70 8.12 -4.23 1.13
CA LYS A 70 7.37 -3.62 0.02
C LYS A 70 6.82 -2.23 0.39
N LEU A 71 6.27 -2.09 1.60
CA LEU A 71 5.78 -0.79 2.10
C LEU A 71 6.91 0.22 2.25
N TYR A 72 8.08 -0.20 2.75
CA TYR A 72 9.25 0.66 2.87
C TYR A 72 9.73 1.14 1.50
N LYS A 73 9.84 0.22 0.53
CA LYS A 73 10.21 0.57 -0.84
C LYS A 73 9.24 1.57 -1.46
N TRP A 74 7.93 1.30 -1.37
CA TRP A 74 6.90 2.21 -1.84
C TRP A 74 7.01 3.61 -1.21
N ARG A 75 7.15 3.67 0.12
CA ARG A 75 7.33 4.95 0.85
C ARG A 75 8.55 5.70 0.34
N HIS A 76 9.68 5.03 0.19
CA HIS A 76 10.93 5.64 -0.27
C HIS A 76 10.80 6.19 -1.70
N GLU A 77 10.20 5.41 -2.61
CA GLU A 77 9.97 5.82 -4.01
C GLU A 77 9.02 7.04 -4.11
N CYS A 78 7.98 7.09 -3.28
CA CYS A 78 7.09 8.24 -3.21
C CYS A 78 7.83 9.50 -2.75
N HIS A 79 8.60 9.43 -1.66
CA HIS A 79 9.38 10.58 -1.19
C HIS A 79 10.39 11.05 -2.24
N ALA A 80 11.16 10.13 -2.84
CA ALA A 80 12.13 10.48 -3.88
C ALA A 80 11.47 11.16 -5.09
N THR A 81 10.25 10.74 -5.45
CA THR A 81 9.51 11.36 -6.57
C THR A 81 9.06 12.79 -6.22
N VAL A 82 8.58 13.01 -4.99
CA VAL A 82 8.18 14.34 -4.52
C VAL A 82 9.39 15.27 -4.45
N ASP A 83 10.51 14.80 -3.90
CA ASP A 83 11.74 15.59 -3.78
C ASP A 83 12.28 15.99 -5.15
N ARG A 84 12.34 15.04 -6.10
CA ARG A 84 12.75 15.32 -7.48
C ARG A 84 11.85 16.37 -8.13
N PHE A 85 10.53 16.23 -8.02
CA PHE A 85 9.60 17.20 -8.60
C PHE A 85 9.76 18.60 -7.99
N TYR A 86 9.96 18.66 -6.67
CA TYR A 86 10.23 19.93 -5.98
C TYR A 86 11.51 20.59 -6.50
N GLU A 87 12.61 19.85 -6.60
CA GLU A 87 13.88 20.35 -7.11
C GLU A 87 13.77 20.85 -8.56
N GLU A 88 13.10 20.08 -9.42
CA GLU A 88 12.82 20.48 -10.81
C GLU A 88 12.06 21.82 -10.86
N LYS A 89 11.02 21.99 -10.03
CA LYS A 89 10.24 23.24 -9.98
C LYS A 89 11.04 24.41 -9.42
N CYS A 90 11.92 24.18 -8.45
CA CYS A 90 12.85 25.20 -7.98
C CYS A 90 13.80 25.67 -9.09
N GLN A 91 14.34 24.74 -9.87
CA GLN A 91 15.21 25.06 -11.00
C GLN A 91 14.47 25.83 -12.11
N GLU A 92 13.26 25.40 -12.47
CA GLU A 92 12.41 26.11 -13.43
C GLU A 92 12.14 27.56 -12.98
N LEU A 93 11.80 27.75 -11.69
CA LEU A 93 11.58 29.08 -11.12
C LEU A 93 12.84 29.93 -11.16
N GLN A 94 13.99 29.37 -10.76
CA GLN A 94 15.26 30.07 -10.80
C GLN A 94 15.61 30.52 -12.22
N GLN A 95 15.46 29.63 -13.20
CA GLN A 95 15.71 29.92 -14.61
C GLN A 95 14.80 31.05 -15.12
N CYS A 96 13.49 30.96 -14.84
CA CYS A 96 12.53 32.01 -15.22
C CYS A 96 12.90 33.38 -14.61
N CYS A 97 13.32 33.40 -13.34
CA CYS A 97 13.75 34.63 -12.67
C CYS A 97 15.03 35.20 -13.30
N VAL A 98 16.01 34.35 -13.62
CA VAL A 98 17.26 34.76 -14.28
C VAL A 98 16.98 35.32 -15.67
N GLU A 99 16.12 34.69 -16.44
CA GLU A 99 15.72 35.16 -17.78
C GLU A 99 15.05 36.53 -17.72
N LYS A 100 14.02 36.69 -16.86
CA LYS A 100 13.35 37.98 -16.65
C LYS A 100 14.31 39.08 -16.20
N ALA A 101 15.22 38.75 -15.29
CA ALA A 101 16.27 39.70 -14.87
C ALA A 101 17.21 40.05 -16.02
N GLY A 102 17.58 39.07 -16.85
CA GLY A 102 18.39 39.26 -18.06
C GLY A 102 17.73 40.18 -19.07
N GLU A 103 16.44 40.00 -19.33
CA GLU A 103 15.64 40.88 -20.21
C GLU A 103 15.60 42.32 -19.68
N LYS A 104 15.33 42.49 -18.38
CA LYS A 104 15.36 43.82 -17.75
C LYS A 104 16.74 44.46 -17.89
N ARG A 105 17.84 43.71 -17.68
CA ARG A 105 19.21 44.22 -17.88
C ARG A 105 19.48 44.65 -19.33
N LYS A 106 19.00 43.88 -20.32
CA LYS A 106 19.10 44.24 -21.75
C LYS A 106 18.37 45.55 -22.05
N LYS A 107 17.13 45.70 -21.56
CA LYS A 107 16.36 46.95 -21.68
C LYS A 107 17.07 48.14 -21.04
N ILE A 108 17.65 47.97 -19.84
CA ILE A 108 18.46 49.00 -19.18
C ILE A 108 19.68 49.38 -20.02
N HIS A 109 20.37 48.40 -20.60
CA HIS A 109 21.53 48.67 -21.46
C HIS A 109 21.15 49.48 -22.71
N GLN A 110 20.06 49.09 -23.38
CA GLN A 110 19.52 49.83 -24.53
C GLN A 110 19.13 51.27 -24.15
N LEU A 111 18.46 51.46 -23.00
CA LEU A 111 18.14 52.78 -22.46
C LEU A 111 19.38 53.65 -22.28
N LYS A 112 20.46 53.08 -21.71
CA LYS A 112 21.73 53.79 -21.52
C LYS A 112 22.34 54.21 -22.86
N LEU A 113 22.37 53.32 -23.84
CA LEU A 113 22.88 53.63 -25.18
C LEU A 113 22.10 54.76 -25.84
N LYS A 114 20.76 54.66 -25.88
CA LYS A 114 19.90 55.69 -26.47
C LYS A 114 20.02 57.03 -25.75
N THR A 115 20.11 57.01 -24.42
CA THR A 115 20.32 58.24 -23.62
C THR A 115 21.66 58.90 -23.96
N ASN A 116 22.74 58.11 -24.06
CA ASN A 116 24.07 58.63 -24.41
C ASN A 116 24.12 59.17 -25.85
N GLU A 117 23.39 58.58 -26.78
CA GLU A 117 23.26 59.06 -28.16
C GLU A 117 22.58 60.43 -28.20
N LEU A 118 21.39 60.55 -27.60
CA LEU A 118 20.66 61.81 -27.51
C LEU A 118 21.44 62.91 -26.78
N MET A 119 22.22 62.56 -25.74
CA MET A 119 23.10 63.51 -25.05
C MET A 119 24.25 64.01 -25.93
N ARG A 120 24.80 63.15 -26.81
CA ARG A 120 25.88 63.53 -27.73
C ARG A 120 25.39 64.42 -28.86
N GLU A 121 24.22 64.10 -29.41
CA GLU A 121 23.61 64.83 -30.53
C GLU A 121 22.97 66.16 -30.08
N GLN A 122 22.57 66.27 -28.80
CA GLN A 122 21.85 67.42 -28.23
C GLN A 122 20.47 67.69 -28.89
N GLU A 123 19.94 66.72 -29.64
CA GLU A 123 18.66 66.82 -30.37
C GLU A 123 17.53 66.01 -29.71
N ALA A 124 17.53 65.91 -28.37
CA ALA A 124 16.49 65.16 -27.67
C ALA A 124 15.10 65.82 -27.80
N THR A 125 14.13 65.08 -28.33
CA THR A 125 12.74 65.53 -28.42
C THR A 125 11.96 65.25 -27.13
N HIS A 126 10.83 65.94 -26.94
CA HIS A 126 9.90 65.63 -25.85
C HIS A 126 9.37 64.18 -25.92
N ASP A 127 9.18 63.66 -27.14
CA ASP A 127 8.73 62.29 -27.37
C ASP A 127 9.79 61.26 -26.99
N ASP A 128 11.07 61.54 -27.25
CA ASP A 128 12.17 60.69 -26.77
C ASP A 128 12.19 60.61 -25.25
N ILE A 129 12.05 61.76 -24.56
CA ILE A 129 12.00 61.80 -23.09
C ILE A 129 10.79 61.00 -22.56
N CYS A 130 9.61 61.15 -23.19
CA CYS A 130 8.42 60.39 -22.83
C CYS A 130 8.62 58.88 -23.02
N SER A 131 9.21 58.47 -24.14
CA SER A 131 9.52 57.06 -24.46
C SER A 131 10.51 56.46 -23.46
N LEU A 132 11.58 57.18 -23.11
CA LEU A 132 12.56 56.76 -22.09
C LEU A 132 11.88 56.58 -20.72
N LYS A 133 11.04 57.55 -20.30
CA LYS A 133 10.29 57.46 -19.04
C LYS A 133 9.32 56.28 -19.01
N ALA A 134 8.62 56.01 -20.11
CA ALA A 134 7.71 54.86 -20.21
C ALA A 134 8.46 53.54 -20.04
N THR A 135 9.61 53.39 -20.70
CA THR A 135 10.45 52.18 -20.58
C THR A 135 11.04 52.02 -19.18
N ILE A 136 11.42 53.12 -18.51
CA ILE A 136 11.86 53.09 -17.10
C ILE A 136 10.75 52.56 -16.18
N ASN A 137 9.51 53.01 -16.40
CA ASN A 137 8.37 52.57 -15.60
C ASN A 137 8.03 51.09 -15.85
N ASP A 138 8.15 50.60 -17.08
CA ASP A 138 7.99 49.18 -17.43
C ASP A 138 9.02 48.29 -16.71
N ILE A 139 10.28 48.72 -16.65
CA ILE A 139 11.35 47.95 -15.96
C ILE A 139 11.14 47.91 -14.44
N LYS A 140 10.62 48.99 -13.85
CA LYS A 140 10.35 49.09 -12.41
C LYS A 140 9.21 48.19 -11.95
N ARG A 141 8.28 47.87 -12.84
CA ARG A 141 7.13 47.00 -12.58
C ARG A 141 7.55 45.54 -12.53
#